data_AF-R6SJM8-F1
#
_entry.id   AF-R6SJM8-F1
#
_cell.length_a   1.000
_cell.length_b   1.000
_cell.length_c   1.000
_cell.angle_alpha   90.00
_cell.angle_beta   90.00
_cell.angle_gamma   90.00
#
_symmetry.space_group_name_H-M   'P 1'
#
loop_
_entity.id
_entity.type
_entity.pdbx_description
1 polymer ?
#
loop_
_entity_poly.entity_id
_entity_poly.type
_entity_poly.pdbx_seq_one_letter_code
_entity_poly.pdbx_strand_id
1 'polypeptide(L)'
;MRKCILTFIILTLIVLTGCVSDPATYYFDSDDLIANTVKIELVECENEKPEMIEINEKNTTNFDYNTVEVIGDLDHRQFESFIVKLSSITFHKENFSVNKPIGKALILHQKNGDMLVLSCTLIDGICYSFVSKFDSNNNYITHIAKFADRPQFESLLDAYFVFG
;
A
#
# COMPACT_ATOMS: atom_id res chain seq x y z
N MET A 1 -24.17 -27.50 -41.71
CA MET A 1 -24.78 -26.43 -40.88
C MET A 1 -24.81 -26.76 -39.38
N ARG A 2 -25.36 -27.91 -38.95
CA ARG A 2 -25.45 -28.28 -37.52
C ARG A 2 -24.10 -28.37 -36.77
N LYS A 3 -23.04 -28.85 -37.44
CA LYS A 3 -21.68 -28.96 -36.85
C LYS A 3 -21.01 -27.59 -36.65
N CYS A 4 -21.21 -26.65 -37.58
CA CYS A 4 -20.65 -25.29 -37.49
C CYS A 4 -21.28 -24.47 -36.35
N ILE A 5 -22.59 -24.62 -36.12
CA ILE A 5 -23.30 -23.94 -35.03
C ILE A 5 -22.78 -24.41 -33.66
N LEU A 6 -22.52 -25.72 -33.51
CA LEU A 6 -21.98 -26.28 -32.27
C LEU A 6 -20.57 -25.76 -31.96
N THR A 7 -19.73 -25.62 -33.00
CA THR A 7 -18.38 -25.03 -32.86
C THR A 7 -18.43 -23.57 -32.43
N PHE A 8 -19.37 -22.77 -32.97
CA PHE A 8 -19.55 -21.38 -32.56
C PHE A 8 -20.02 -21.24 -31.11
N ILE A 9 -20.94 -22.11 -30.65
CA ILE A 9 -21.43 -22.11 -29.25
C ILE A 9 -20.31 -22.43 -28.27
N ILE A 10 -19.48 -23.43 -28.58
CA ILE A 10 -18.32 -23.82 -27.74
C ILE A 10 -17.28 -22.69 -27.71
N LEU A 11 -17.03 -22.02 -28.84
CA LEU A 11 -16.10 -20.90 -28.90
C LEU A 11 -16.61 -19.71 -28.06
N THR A 12 -17.90 -19.36 -28.13
CA THR A 12 -18.48 -18.29 -27.29
C THR A 12 -18.48 -18.59 -25.80
N LEU A 13 -18.61 -19.87 -25.40
CA LEU A 13 -18.53 -20.30 -24.01
C LEU A 13 -17.12 -20.12 -23.41
N ILE A 14 -16.06 -20.25 -24.23
CA ILE A 14 -14.68 -20.05 -23.79
C ILE A 14 -14.34 -18.55 -23.62
N VAL A 15 -14.95 -17.67 -24.41
CA VAL A 15 -14.76 -16.20 -24.26
C VAL A 15 -15.47 -15.66 -23.01
N LEU A 16 -16.56 -16.31 -22.57
CA LEU A 16 -17.33 -15.89 -21.39
C LEU A 16 -16.75 -16.34 -20.05
N THR A 17 -15.77 -17.25 -20.04
CA THR A 17 -15.09 -17.71 -18.80
C THR A 17 -13.77 -16.99 -18.54
N GLY A 18 -13.46 -15.93 -19.29
CA GLY A 18 -12.40 -14.99 -18.96
C GLY A 18 -12.78 -14.14 -17.75
N CYS A 19 -13.05 -14.77 -16.61
CA CYS A 19 -13.18 -14.08 -15.33
C CYS A 19 -11.80 -13.56 -14.96
N VAL A 20 -11.50 -12.33 -15.36
CA VAL A 20 -10.50 -11.53 -14.65
C VAL A 20 -11.07 -11.36 -13.25
N SER A 21 -10.61 -12.17 -12.31
CA SER A 21 -11.03 -12.04 -10.92
C SER A 21 -10.44 -10.74 -10.38
N ASP A 22 -11.30 -9.82 -9.96
CA ASP A 22 -10.85 -8.61 -9.27
C ASP A 22 -9.93 -8.98 -8.10
N PRO A 23 -8.83 -8.24 -7.89
CA PRO A 23 -7.89 -8.55 -6.82
C PRO A 23 -8.59 -8.47 -5.48
N ALA A 24 -8.27 -9.42 -4.59
CA ALA A 24 -8.91 -9.50 -3.28
C ALA A 24 -8.69 -8.21 -2.48
N THR A 25 -9.75 -7.69 -1.86
CA THR A 25 -9.66 -6.48 -1.04
C THR A 25 -8.95 -6.74 0.29
N TYR A 26 -8.22 -5.73 0.77
CA TYR A 26 -7.62 -5.68 2.09
C TYR A 26 -8.02 -4.38 2.81
N TYR A 27 -8.24 -4.52 4.12
CA TYR A 27 -8.41 -3.43 5.08
C TYR A 27 -7.52 -3.75 6.27
N PHE A 28 -6.92 -2.72 6.88
CA PHE A 28 -6.23 -2.90 8.15
C PHE A 28 -7.23 -3.15 9.26
N ASP A 29 -6.91 -4.07 10.17
CA ASP A 29 -7.64 -4.21 11.43
C ASP A 29 -7.34 -3.00 12.31
N SER A 30 -8.34 -2.15 12.53
CA SER A 30 -8.17 -0.92 13.31
C SER A 30 -7.83 -1.20 14.76
N ASP A 31 -8.45 -2.21 15.36
CA ASP A 31 -8.28 -2.52 16.79
C ASP A 31 -6.86 -3.03 17.03
N ASP A 32 -6.36 -3.89 16.14
CA ASP A 32 -4.97 -4.36 16.17
C ASP A 32 -3.98 -3.21 15.95
N LEU A 33 -4.20 -2.35 14.95
CA LEU A 33 -3.33 -1.20 14.71
C LEU A 33 -3.32 -0.22 15.88
N ILE A 34 -4.47 0.09 16.48
CA ILE A 34 -4.59 0.97 17.66
C ILE A 34 -3.85 0.35 18.83
N ALA A 35 -4.02 -0.96 19.05
CA ALA A 35 -3.38 -1.66 20.16
C ALA A 35 -1.85 -1.71 20.02
N ASN A 36 -1.31 -1.74 18.80
CA ASN A 36 0.12 -1.98 18.57
C ASN A 36 0.91 -0.74 18.13
N THR A 37 0.28 0.34 17.66
CA THR A 37 1.00 1.52 17.17
C THR A 37 1.46 2.43 18.32
N VAL A 38 2.75 2.80 18.33
CA VAL A 38 3.36 3.69 19.34
C VAL A 38 3.77 5.04 18.79
N LYS A 39 4.02 5.14 17.48
CA LYS A 39 4.35 6.39 16.80
C LYS A 39 3.78 6.37 15.39
N ILE A 40 3.26 7.50 14.93
CA ILE A 40 2.85 7.70 13.54
C ILE A 40 3.58 8.94 13.02
N GLU A 41 4.34 8.76 11.94
CA GLU A 41 5.13 9.79 11.30
C GLU A 41 4.73 9.96 9.85
N LEU A 42 4.79 11.20 9.36
CA LEU A 42 4.81 11.51 7.95
C LEU A 42 6.25 11.89 7.57
N VAL A 43 6.76 11.25 6.52
CA VAL A 43 8.11 11.49 5.99
C VAL A 43 8.06 11.72 4.48
N GLU A 44 9.08 12.37 3.93
CA GLU A 44 9.35 12.43 2.50
C GLU A 44 10.39 11.38 2.13
N CYS A 45 10.08 10.54 1.15
CA CYS A 45 10.95 9.50 0.63
C CYS A 45 11.41 9.84 -0.79
N GLU A 46 12.72 9.86 -1.00
CA GLU A 46 13.29 9.96 -2.34
C GLU A 46 13.43 8.57 -2.98
N ASN A 47 13.05 8.47 -4.26
CA ASN A 47 13.31 7.31 -5.10
C ASN A 47 13.53 7.80 -6.53
N GLU A 48 14.80 8.00 -6.91
CA GLU A 48 15.18 8.57 -8.21
C GLU A 48 14.73 7.74 -9.41
N LYS A 49 14.53 6.43 -9.22
CA LYS A 49 14.18 5.47 -10.27
C LYS A 49 13.05 4.57 -9.77
N PRO A 50 11.82 5.12 -9.66
CA PRO A 50 10.69 4.35 -9.21
C PRO A 50 10.32 3.32 -10.28
N GLU A 51 10.42 2.06 -9.91
CA GLU A 51 10.13 0.94 -10.78
C GLU A 51 9.07 0.07 -10.12
N MET A 52 8.05 -0.28 -10.89
CA MET A 52 7.06 -1.25 -10.43
C MET A 52 7.61 -2.65 -10.60
N ILE A 53 7.68 -3.39 -9.50
CA ILE A 53 8.28 -4.71 -9.42
C ILE A 53 7.27 -5.75 -8.94
N GLU A 54 7.45 -6.98 -9.41
CA GLU A 54 6.84 -8.13 -8.76
C GLU A 54 7.53 -8.40 -7.43
N ILE A 55 6.74 -8.50 -6.37
CA ILE A 55 7.20 -8.76 -5.01
C ILE A 55 7.64 -10.21 -4.90
N ASN A 56 8.94 -10.38 -4.68
CA ASN A 56 9.56 -11.66 -4.34
C ASN A 56 10.87 -11.41 -3.57
N GLU A 57 11.48 -12.47 -3.05
CA GLU A 57 12.70 -12.41 -2.24
C GLU A 57 13.91 -11.77 -2.97
N LYS A 58 13.92 -11.75 -4.30
CA LYS A 58 15.04 -11.21 -5.09
C LYS A 58 14.90 -9.72 -5.39
N ASN A 59 13.66 -9.23 -5.45
CA ASN A 59 13.34 -7.88 -5.91
C ASN A 59 13.01 -6.92 -4.74
N THR A 60 12.70 -7.46 -3.57
CA THR A 60 12.36 -6.65 -2.38
C THR A 60 13.61 -6.09 -1.73
N THR A 61 13.51 -4.87 -1.20
CA THR A 61 14.63 -4.19 -0.55
C THR A 61 14.26 -3.75 0.85
N ASN A 62 15.27 -3.69 1.72
CA ASN A 62 15.17 -3.08 3.04
C ASN A 62 14.81 -1.59 2.94
N PHE A 63 14.25 -1.05 4.02
CA PHE A 63 13.86 0.34 4.09
C PHE A 63 14.97 1.19 4.72
N ASP A 64 15.55 2.12 3.98
CA ASP A 64 16.59 2.98 4.56
C ASP A 64 15.98 4.19 5.28
N TYR A 65 15.51 3.97 6.50
CA TYR A 65 14.91 5.01 7.33
C TYR A 65 15.85 6.20 7.58
N ASN A 66 17.18 6.01 7.54
CA ASN A 66 18.11 7.11 7.77
C ASN A 66 18.16 8.12 6.62
N THR A 67 17.56 7.78 5.47
CA THR A 67 17.57 8.63 4.27
C THR A 67 16.27 9.40 4.06
N VAL A 68 15.26 9.21 4.92
CA VAL A 68 13.98 9.92 4.79
C VAL A 68 14.03 11.25 5.51
N GLU A 69 13.29 12.23 5.01
CA GLU A 69 13.11 13.52 5.68
C GLU A 69 11.82 13.47 6.53
N VAL A 70 11.93 13.66 7.84
CA VAL A 70 10.75 13.68 8.72
C VAL A 70 9.99 15.00 8.52
N ILE A 71 8.75 14.91 8.04
CA ILE A 71 7.86 16.06 7.85
C ILE A 71 7.14 16.40 9.16
N GLY A 72 6.65 15.38 9.87
CA GLY A 72 5.96 15.60 11.13
C GLY A 72 5.50 14.33 11.84
N ASP A 73 5.29 14.46 13.14
CA ASP A 73 4.74 13.43 14.01
C ASP A 73 3.26 13.70 14.28
N LEU A 74 2.43 12.66 14.30
CA LEU A 74 1.04 12.79 14.70
C LEU A 74 0.91 12.86 16.23
N ASP A 75 0.03 13.72 16.75
CA ASP A 75 -0.29 13.73 18.19
C ASP A 75 -0.94 12.39 18.58
N HIS A 76 -0.44 11.77 19.66
CA HIS A 76 -0.96 10.51 20.18
C HIS A 76 -2.47 10.55 20.47
N ARG A 77 -3.02 11.71 20.84
CA ARG A 77 -4.46 11.92 21.07
C ARG A 77 -5.29 11.73 19.79
N GLN A 78 -4.67 11.83 18.61
CA GLN A 78 -5.33 11.69 17.32
C GLN A 78 -5.20 10.27 16.74
N PHE A 79 -4.34 9.41 17.31
CA PHE A 79 -4.01 8.08 16.76
C PHE A 79 -5.25 7.25 16.47
N GLU A 80 -6.15 7.10 17.45
CA GLU A 80 -7.35 6.27 17.28
C GLU A 80 -8.20 6.76 16.10
N SER A 81 -8.50 8.06 16.07
CA SER A 81 -9.30 8.64 14.98
C SER A 81 -8.62 8.54 13.61
N PHE A 82 -7.29 8.66 13.57
CA PHE A 82 -6.49 8.53 12.37
C PHE A 82 -6.48 7.09 11.87
N ILE A 83 -6.19 6.13 12.74
CA ILE A 83 -6.11 4.70 12.41
C ILE A 83 -7.47 4.19 11.96
N VAL A 84 -8.58 4.58 12.60
CA VAL A 84 -9.92 4.20 12.15
C VAL A 84 -10.17 4.65 10.69
N LYS A 85 -9.74 5.85 10.33
CA LYS A 85 -9.86 6.34 8.95
C LYS A 85 -8.88 5.65 8.00
N LEU A 86 -7.64 5.40 8.42
CA LEU A 86 -6.66 4.63 7.65
C LEU A 86 -7.20 3.22 7.33
N SER A 87 -7.77 2.54 8.32
CA SER A 87 -8.39 1.22 8.20
C SER A 87 -9.63 1.20 7.30
N SER A 88 -10.23 2.36 7.02
CA SER A 88 -11.34 2.48 6.07
C SER A 88 -10.87 2.62 4.61
N ILE A 89 -9.57 2.84 4.37
CA ILE A 89 -9.01 2.92 3.02
C ILE A 89 -8.99 1.53 2.40
N THR A 90 -9.48 1.45 1.16
CA THR A 90 -9.46 0.21 0.40
C THR A 90 -8.08 -0.06 -0.20
N PHE A 91 -7.59 -1.29 0.00
CA PHE A 91 -6.39 -1.81 -0.64
C PHE A 91 -6.71 -3.08 -1.45
N HIS A 92 -5.87 -3.39 -2.42
CA HIS A 92 -5.90 -4.64 -3.18
C HIS A 92 -4.71 -5.52 -2.82
N LYS A 93 -4.96 -6.80 -2.54
CA LYS A 93 -3.93 -7.81 -2.37
C LYS A 93 -3.37 -8.16 -3.74
N GLU A 94 -2.26 -7.54 -4.08
CA GLU A 94 -1.49 -7.79 -5.29
C GLU A 94 -0.03 -8.03 -4.90
N ASN A 95 0.71 -8.78 -5.72
CA ASN A 95 2.15 -8.97 -5.52
C ASN A 95 2.95 -7.99 -6.39
N PHE A 96 2.47 -6.77 -6.56
CA PHE A 96 3.08 -5.76 -7.43
C PHE A 96 3.10 -4.39 -6.75
N SER A 97 4.27 -3.81 -6.62
CA SER A 97 4.51 -2.58 -5.84
C SER A 97 5.65 -1.79 -6.45
N VAL A 98 5.77 -0.51 -6.11
CA VAL A 98 7.02 0.21 -6.37
C VAL A 98 8.16 -0.43 -5.56
N ASN A 99 9.38 -0.42 -6.11
CA ASN A 99 10.58 -0.99 -5.50
C ASN A 99 10.94 -0.39 -4.14
N LYS A 100 10.70 0.91 -3.96
CA LYS A 100 10.92 1.66 -2.72
C LYS A 100 9.83 2.72 -2.57
N PRO A 101 9.46 3.10 -1.33
CA PRO A 101 8.51 4.18 -1.12
C PRO A 101 9.03 5.46 -1.78
N ILE A 102 8.10 6.28 -2.27
CA ILE A 102 8.40 7.51 -2.99
C ILE A 102 7.37 8.57 -2.64
N GLY A 103 7.81 9.82 -2.48
CA GLY A 103 6.97 10.93 -2.08
C GLY A 103 6.66 10.88 -0.58
N LYS A 104 5.52 11.47 -0.20
CA LYS A 104 4.97 11.39 1.15
C LYS A 104 4.70 9.93 1.53
N ALA A 105 5.36 9.48 2.59
CA ALA A 105 5.18 8.16 3.18
C ALA A 105 4.76 8.26 4.64
N LEU A 106 3.80 7.44 5.01
CA LEU A 106 3.32 7.28 6.38
C LEU A 106 4.03 6.08 7.02
N ILE A 107 4.58 6.28 8.22
CA ILE A 107 5.25 5.25 9.00
C ILE A 107 4.50 5.03 10.30
N LEU A 108 4.02 3.81 10.54
CA LEU A 108 3.45 3.40 11.83
C LEU A 108 4.45 2.50 12.55
N HIS A 109 5.07 3.03 13.60
CA HIS A 109 5.95 2.28 14.49
C HIS A 109 5.13 1.43 15.44
N GLN A 110 5.47 0.15 15.52
CA GLN A 110 4.76 -0.84 16.32
C GLN A 110 5.50 -1.09 17.66
N LYS A 111 4.76 -1.54 18.68
CA LYS A 111 5.29 -1.86 20.03
C LYS A 111 6.43 -2.89 20.01
N ASN A 112 6.42 -3.80 19.05
CA ASN A 112 7.46 -4.82 18.89
C ASN A 112 8.70 -4.31 18.14
N GLY A 113 8.74 -3.04 17.76
CA GLY A 113 9.81 -2.42 17.00
C GLY A 113 9.67 -2.55 15.47
N ASP A 114 8.67 -3.29 14.98
CA ASP A 114 8.39 -3.34 13.55
C ASP A 114 7.80 -1.99 13.06
N MET A 115 7.86 -1.78 11.75
CA MET A 115 7.26 -0.61 11.11
C MET A 115 6.37 -1.02 9.95
N LEU A 116 5.26 -0.31 9.79
CA LEU A 116 4.45 -0.32 8.57
C LEU A 116 4.79 0.95 7.79
N VAL A 117 5.12 0.80 6.51
CA VAL A 117 5.46 1.93 5.62
C VAL A 117 4.46 1.94 4.47
N LEU A 118 3.78 3.08 4.31
CA LEU A 118 2.72 3.28 3.32
C LEU A 118 3.02 4.51 2.48
N SER A 119 2.99 4.39 1.16
CA SER A 119 2.99 5.53 0.22
C SER A 119 2.21 5.18 -1.04
N CYS A 120 1.54 6.16 -1.67
CA CYS A 120 1.18 6.07 -3.09
C CYS A 120 1.34 7.46 -3.70
N THR A 121 2.24 7.55 -4.68
CA THR A 121 2.52 8.78 -5.40
C THR A 121 2.17 8.60 -6.86
N LEU A 122 1.47 9.58 -7.43
CA LEU A 122 1.10 9.60 -8.85
C LEU A 122 2.15 10.37 -9.65
N ILE A 123 2.87 9.69 -10.53
CA ILE A 123 3.88 10.30 -11.43
C ILE A 123 3.54 9.88 -12.85
N ASP A 124 3.36 10.84 -13.74
CA ASP A 124 3.06 10.62 -15.17
C ASP A 124 1.90 9.65 -15.43
N GLY A 125 0.88 9.66 -14.55
CA GLY A 125 -0.30 8.79 -14.64
C GLY A 125 -0.14 7.39 -14.03
N ILE A 126 1.01 7.08 -13.43
CA ILE A 126 1.29 5.81 -12.74
C ILE A 126 1.21 6.03 -11.23
N CYS A 127 0.34 5.30 -10.49
CA CYS A 127 0.42 5.26 -9.01
C CYS A 127 1.48 4.26 -8.59
N TYR A 128 2.55 4.80 -8.02
CA TYR A 128 3.61 4.07 -7.34
C TYR A 128 3.17 3.83 -5.90
N SER A 129 2.42 2.75 -5.70
CA SER A 129 1.92 2.32 -4.40
C SER A 129 2.90 1.38 -3.69
N PHE A 130 3.04 1.57 -2.38
CA PHE A 130 3.88 0.81 -1.47
C PHE A 130 3.14 0.61 -0.13
N VAL A 131 2.94 -0.63 0.30
CA VAL A 131 2.43 -0.96 1.64
C VAL A 131 3.17 -2.20 2.12
N SER A 132 4.14 -2.02 3.00
CA SER A 132 5.03 -3.10 3.45
C SER A 132 5.39 -2.97 4.92
N LYS A 133 5.75 -4.11 5.50
CA LYS A 133 6.20 -4.23 6.89
C LYS A 133 7.69 -4.49 6.95
N PHE A 134 8.36 -3.86 7.91
CA PHE A 134 9.79 -3.98 8.18
C PHE A 134 10.03 -4.32 9.64
N ASP A 135 11.13 -5.00 9.94
CA ASP A 135 11.56 -5.23 11.31
C ASP A 135 12.27 -4.00 11.90
N SER A 136 12.62 -4.06 13.18
CA SER A 136 13.36 -3.01 13.90
C SER A 136 14.77 -2.72 13.37
N ASN A 137 15.32 -3.58 12.51
CA ASN A 137 16.59 -3.37 11.81
C ASN A 137 16.37 -2.90 10.37
N ASN A 138 15.15 -2.51 10.04
CA ASN A 138 14.68 -2.09 8.74
C ASN A 138 14.72 -3.18 7.64
N ASN A 139 14.83 -4.45 8.04
CA ASN A 139 14.77 -5.54 7.08
C ASN A 139 13.34 -5.73 6.59
N TYR A 140 13.20 -6.01 5.29
CA TYR A 140 11.91 -6.34 4.72
C TYR A 140 11.32 -7.59 5.38
N ILE A 141 10.08 -7.50 5.87
CA ILE A 141 9.32 -8.66 6.38
C ILE A 141 8.34 -9.13 5.31
N THR A 142 7.44 -8.24 4.87
CA THR A 142 6.37 -8.64 3.96
C THR A 142 5.75 -7.46 3.23
N HIS A 143 5.19 -7.74 2.06
CA HIS A 143 4.29 -6.85 1.34
C HIS A 143 2.87 -7.14 1.77
N ILE A 144 2.11 -6.08 2.02
CA ILE A 144 0.76 -6.19 2.56
C ILE A 144 -0.26 -6.08 1.44
N ALA A 145 -0.21 -4.99 0.68
CA ALA A 145 -1.18 -4.67 -0.34
C ALA A 145 -0.74 -3.49 -1.21
N LYS A 146 -1.61 -3.12 -2.16
CA LYS A 146 -1.52 -1.94 -2.99
C LYS A 146 -2.72 -1.02 -2.75
N PHE A 147 -2.54 0.29 -2.77
CA PHE A 147 -3.64 1.25 -2.64
C PHE A 147 -4.66 1.08 -3.79
N ALA A 148 -5.93 0.92 -3.44
CA ALA A 148 -7.04 1.04 -4.37
C ALA A 148 -7.60 2.48 -4.40
N ASP A 149 -7.53 3.18 -3.26
CA ASP A 149 -8.04 4.54 -3.09
C ASP A 149 -6.92 5.50 -2.62
N ARG A 150 -6.12 5.99 -3.58
CA ARG A 150 -5.12 7.04 -3.33
C ARG A 150 -5.75 8.35 -2.84
N PRO A 151 -6.83 8.89 -3.45
CA PRO A 151 -7.42 10.15 -3.00
C PRO A 151 -7.85 10.15 -1.52
N GLN A 152 -8.36 9.03 -1.01
CA GLN A 152 -8.72 8.90 0.41
C GLN A 152 -7.47 8.91 1.31
N PHE A 153 -6.36 8.32 0.87
CA PHE A 153 -5.08 8.40 1.58
C PHE A 153 -4.55 9.84 1.63
N GLU A 154 -4.55 10.55 0.51
CA GLU A 154 -4.12 11.96 0.46
C GLU A 154 -4.98 12.85 1.36
N SER A 155 -6.30 12.67 1.29
CA SER A 155 -7.25 13.40 2.15
C SER A 155 -7.02 13.10 3.64
N LEU A 156 -6.63 11.87 3.99
CA LEU A 156 -6.27 11.50 5.34
C LEU A 156 -5.00 12.22 5.80
N LEU A 157 -3.96 12.25 4.96
CA LEU A 157 -2.73 12.96 5.29
C LEU A 157 -2.98 14.45 5.48
N ASP A 158 -3.68 15.10 4.55
CA ASP A 158 -4.01 16.54 4.60
C ASP A 158 -4.84 16.92 5.84
N ALA A 159 -5.73 16.03 6.28
CA ALA A 159 -6.60 16.29 7.43
C ALA A 159 -5.87 16.22 8.79
N TYR A 160 -4.76 15.51 8.88
CA TYR A 160 -4.08 15.23 10.16
C TYR A 160 -2.68 15.82 10.25
N PHE A 161 -1.98 15.93 9.12
CA PHE A 161 -0.68 16.56 9.02
C PHE A 161 -0.88 17.90 8.31
N VAL A 162 -1.28 18.93 9.06
CA VAL A 162 -1.47 20.28 8.54
C VAL A 162 -0.14 20.79 8.01
N PHE A 163 -0.03 20.96 6.70
CA PHE A 163 1.11 21.63 6.07
C PHE A 163 1.03 23.12 6.43
N GLY A 164 1.89 23.54 7.37
CA GLY A 164 2.08 24.96 7.72
C GLY A 164 2.81 25.73 6.64
#